data_AF-A0A3M1ZXT8-F1
#
_entry.id   AF-A0A3M1ZXT8-F1
#
_cell.length_a   1.000
_cell.length_b   1.000
_cell.length_c   1.000
_cell.angle_alpha   90.00
_cell.angle_beta   90.00
_cell.angle_gamma   90.00
#
_symmetry.space_group_name_H-M   'P 1'
#
loop_
_entity.id
_entity.type
_entity.pdbx_description
1 polymer ?
#
loop_
_entity_poly.entity_id
_entity_poly.type
_entity_poly.pdbx_seq_one_letter_code
_entity_poly.pdbx_strand_id
1 'polypeptide(L)'
;MNDPEVLVLVANDAAGEGVNLQRAHLMVNYDLPWNPNRLEQRFGRIHRIGQREVCHLWNLVAKDTREGDVYFKLLKKLEVEREALGDKVFDVLGRLFDQKALRELFMEAIRYGNDPEVRARLEREAEGAVDRQHLQRLLDERALVHDSMDVSRVQAIREAMERAHARRLQPHFIQAFFLDAFRRLGGKIHRREEGRFEISHVPVALRRRDRHIGLGAPVLERYERVCFEKDKVDRQPRAELVCPGHPLLSATIDLVLERYGHVLKRGSVLVDEADPKDTPRLLFYLEHSVHDGRRTRTGELLTISKRMHFVEVGPDGEYQDAGAAPYLDYRPATDEERALVEQELDAAWLHKDWDDEVMGFAITKIVPRHVEEVRARRLAQIEKTEREVKARLTKEIAYWDRRAQDLKEKERAGKRTRLPAQVAQERADSLADRLKARLEALEAERHIMPAPPRVTGGSLIVPGGLLRKLGVRTASLAEVADAAERQRVERLAMEAVMAAERALGRTPRDVSAERGLGYDIESKDPESGELVFIEVKGRQAGASTVTLTKNEILAALNTAERFRLAIVEVDGDTVKEPIYVRGFDFGQPGFAQTSANFDLATLRKHGGQPA
;
A
#
# COMPACT_ATOMS: atom_id res chain seq x y z
N MET A 1 -11.54 -12.52 20.62
CA MET A 1 -12.66 -11.74 21.18
C MET A 1 -13.64 -11.40 20.07
N ASN A 2 -14.53 -12.33 19.70
CA ASN A 2 -15.46 -12.14 18.58
C ASN A 2 -16.90 -12.55 18.90
N ASP A 3 -17.22 -12.71 20.18
CA ASP A 3 -18.57 -13.04 20.65
C ASP A 3 -19.47 -11.78 20.57
N PRO A 4 -20.55 -11.80 19.77
CA PRO A 4 -21.45 -10.66 19.63
C PRO A 4 -22.31 -10.38 20.88
N GLU A 5 -22.38 -11.30 21.85
CA GLU A 5 -23.15 -11.07 23.10
C GLU A 5 -22.32 -10.38 24.20
N VAL A 6 -21.01 -10.22 23.98
CA VAL A 6 -20.13 -9.58 24.97
C VAL A 6 -20.21 -8.06 24.84
N LEU A 7 -20.99 -7.44 25.73
CA LEU A 7 -21.16 -5.99 25.85
C LEU A 7 -20.02 -5.31 26.64
N VAL A 8 -19.47 -5.98 27.65
CA VAL A 8 -18.47 -5.43 28.57
C VAL A 8 -17.26 -6.35 28.65
N LEU A 9 -16.07 -5.77 28.43
CA LEU A 9 -14.80 -6.44 28.68
C LEU A 9 -14.17 -5.87 29.95
N VAL A 10 -13.88 -6.73 30.91
CA VAL A 10 -13.10 -6.39 32.11
C VAL A 10 -11.67 -6.86 31.91
N ALA A 11 -10.70 -5.95 31.99
CA ALA A 11 -9.28 -6.25 31.87
C ALA A 11 -8.54 -5.81 33.14
N ASN A 12 -7.62 -6.66 33.63
CA ASN A 12 -6.72 -6.33 34.74
C ASN A 12 -5.30 -6.04 34.22
N ASP A 13 -4.47 -5.40 35.05
CA ASP A 13 -3.11 -4.98 34.65
C ASP A 13 -2.17 -6.14 34.27
N ALA A 14 -2.41 -7.36 34.78
CA ALA A 14 -1.62 -8.55 34.47
C ALA A 14 -1.94 -9.18 33.10
N ALA A 15 -3.10 -8.86 32.51
CA ALA A 15 -3.54 -9.33 31.19
C ALA A 15 -3.64 -8.21 30.14
N GLY A 16 -3.42 -6.94 30.52
CA GLY A 16 -3.66 -5.76 29.69
C GLY A 16 -2.50 -5.32 28.77
N GLU A 17 -1.30 -5.88 28.94
CA GLU A 17 -0.17 -5.58 28.06
C GLU A 17 -0.22 -6.45 26.79
N GLY A 18 -0.50 -5.83 25.64
CA GLY A 18 -0.35 -6.47 24.32
C GLY A 18 -1.64 -6.81 23.56
N VAL A 19 -2.81 -6.67 24.18
CA VAL A 19 -4.10 -6.97 23.51
C VAL A 19 -4.53 -5.81 22.60
N ASN A 20 -5.02 -6.13 21.40
CA ASN A 20 -5.61 -5.15 20.48
C ASN A 20 -7.13 -5.06 20.71
N LEU A 21 -7.63 -3.89 21.12
CA LEU A 21 -9.03 -3.67 21.50
C LEU A 21 -9.76 -2.71 20.56
N GLN A 22 -9.29 -2.54 19.33
CA GLN A 22 -9.85 -1.64 18.30
C GLN A 22 -11.36 -1.80 18.02
N ARG A 23 -12.00 -2.89 18.45
CA ARG A 23 -13.46 -3.06 18.36
C ARG A 23 -14.22 -2.23 19.40
N ALA A 24 -13.60 -1.89 20.52
CA ALA A 24 -14.17 -1.01 21.53
C ALA A 24 -13.79 0.44 21.22
N HIS A 25 -14.73 1.35 21.43
CA HIS A 25 -14.53 2.81 21.37
C HIS A 25 -14.86 3.49 22.70
N LEU A 26 -15.35 2.73 23.69
CA LEU A 26 -15.66 3.20 25.04
C LEU A 26 -14.69 2.55 26.03
N MET A 27 -14.01 3.36 26.82
CA MET A 27 -13.12 2.89 27.89
C MET A 27 -13.51 3.53 29.22
N VAL A 28 -13.70 2.69 30.23
CA VAL A 28 -13.93 3.12 31.61
C VAL A 28 -12.77 2.64 32.46
N ASN A 29 -11.97 3.56 32.98
CA ASN A 29 -10.96 3.27 34.00
C ASN A 29 -11.66 3.23 35.36
N TYR A 30 -11.88 2.02 35.87
CA TYR A 30 -12.38 1.81 37.22
C TYR A 30 -11.34 2.18 38.28
N ASP A 31 -10.07 1.91 38.00
CA ASP A 31 -8.92 2.32 38.79
C ASP A 31 -7.97 3.19 37.93
N LEU A 32 -7.34 4.19 38.56
CA LEU A 32 -6.34 5.01 37.91
C LEU A 32 -4.93 4.56 38.30
N PRO A 33 -4.05 4.26 37.34
CA PRO A 33 -2.71 3.80 37.64
C PRO A 33 -1.82 4.96 38.07
N TRP A 34 -0.99 4.72 39.09
CA TRP A 34 0.01 5.67 39.62
C TRP A 34 1.06 6.13 38.58
N ASN A 35 1.13 5.49 37.41
CA ASN A 35 2.00 5.86 36.30
C ASN A 35 1.15 6.33 35.10
N PRO A 36 1.16 7.63 34.77
CA PRO A 36 0.40 8.19 33.63
C PRO A 36 0.71 7.57 32.27
N ASN A 37 1.92 7.04 32.06
CA ASN A 37 2.23 6.27 30.84
C ASN A 37 1.27 5.08 30.66
N ARG A 38 0.79 4.48 31.77
CA ARG A 38 -0.17 3.38 31.70
C ARG A 38 -1.54 3.83 31.21
N LEU A 39 -1.97 5.06 31.52
CA LEU A 39 -3.22 5.62 30.99
C LEU A 39 -3.15 5.82 29.48
N GLU A 40 -2.06 6.42 28.99
CA GLU A 40 -1.81 6.58 27.55
C GLU A 40 -1.77 5.21 26.85
N GLN A 41 -1.08 4.23 27.43
CA GLN A 41 -1.01 2.87 26.89
C GLN A 41 -2.34 2.12 26.90
N ARG A 42 -3.22 2.36 27.89
CA ARG A 42 -4.58 1.82 27.98
C ARG A 42 -5.44 2.43 26.86
N PHE A 43 -5.46 3.76 26.74
CA PHE A 43 -6.23 4.45 25.69
C PHE A 43 -5.75 4.07 24.29
N GLY A 44 -4.44 3.94 24.08
CA GLY A 44 -3.84 3.45 22.83
C GLY A 44 -4.16 2.01 22.45
N ARG A 45 -4.96 1.26 23.23
CA ARG A 45 -5.52 -0.05 22.84
C ARG A 45 -6.77 0.08 21.98
N ILE A 46 -7.55 1.15 22.18
CA ILE A 46 -8.78 1.47 21.43
C ILE A 46 -8.55 2.58 20.40
N HIS A 47 -7.68 3.54 20.71
CA HIS A 47 -7.34 4.67 19.85
C HIS A 47 -6.12 4.33 18.98
N ARG A 48 -6.37 3.73 17.82
CA ARG A 48 -5.35 3.31 16.85
C ARG A 48 -5.82 3.59 15.42
N ILE A 49 -4.88 3.68 14.49
CA ILE A 49 -5.15 3.76 13.05
C ILE A 49 -6.10 2.61 12.65
N GLY A 50 -7.22 2.96 12.01
CA GLY A 50 -8.28 2.04 11.62
C GLY A 50 -9.53 2.04 12.52
N GLN A 51 -9.51 2.74 13.65
CA GLN A 51 -10.72 3.03 14.43
C GLN A 51 -11.62 4.00 13.63
N ARG A 52 -12.92 3.68 13.54
CA ARG A 52 -13.91 4.48 12.79
C ARG A 52 -14.82 5.31 13.69
N GLU A 53 -14.94 4.91 14.95
CA GLU A 53 -15.78 5.59 15.94
C GLU A 53 -14.96 6.53 16.81
N VAL A 54 -15.60 7.56 17.38
CA VAL A 54 -14.95 8.45 18.34
C VAL A 54 -14.67 7.69 19.64
N CYS A 55 -13.41 7.69 20.07
CA CYS A 55 -13.01 7.04 21.31
C CYS A 55 -13.36 7.90 22.53
N HIS A 56 -14.19 7.38 23.43
CA HIS A 56 -14.53 8.02 24.70
C HIS A 56 -13.83 7.35 25.88
N LEU A 57 -13.28 8.15 26.79
CA LEU A 57 -12.57 7.71 27.99
C LEU A 57 -13.22 8.31 29.24
N TRP A 58 -13.68 7.46 30.16
CA TRP A 58 -14.15 7.85 31.47
C TRP A 58 -13.17 7.38 32.55
N ASN A 59 -12.80 8.30 33.43
CA ASN A 59 -11.96 8.02 34.60
C ASN A 59 -12.84 8.09 35.85
N LEU A 60 -13.04 6.96 36.53
CA LEU A 60 -13.76 6.95 37.79
C LEU A 60 -12.82 7.39 38.91
N VAL A 61 -13.18 8.48 39.59
CA VAL A 61 -12.42 9.06 40.69
C VAL A 61 -13.28 9.03 41.94
N ALA A 62 -12.80 8.39 43.00
CA ALA A 62 -13.51 8.32 44.27
C ALA A 62 -13.49 9.69 44.97
N LYS A 63 -14.68 10.25 45.21
CA LYS A 63 -14.84 11.46 46.03
C LYS A 63 -14.45 11.19 47.48
N ASP A 64 -14.01 12.22 48.18
CA ASP A 64 -13.60 12.17 49.59
C ASP A 64 -12.42 11.21 49.87
N THR A 65 -11.60 10.95 48.86
CA THR A 65 -10.34 10.22 48.98
C THR A 65 -9.16 11.14 48.65
N ARG A 66 -8.05 10.97 49.38
CA ARG A 66 -6.84 11.79 49.17
C ARG A 66 -6.25 11.61 47.77
N GLU A 67 -6.29 10.38 47.25
CA GLU A 67 -5.86 10.09 45.89
C GLU A 67 -6.81 10.69 44.85
N GLY A 68 -8.12 10.64 45.13
CA GLY A 68 -9.15 11.22 44.28
C GLY A 68 -9.04 12.74 44.12
N ASP A 69 -8.75 13.46 45.21
CA ASP A 69 -8.55 14.92 45.17
C ASP A 69 -7.39 15.33 44.24
N VAL A 70 -6.28 14.57 44.30
CA VAL A 70 -5.10 14.81 43.45
C VAL A 70 -5.43 14.50 41.99
N TYR A 71 -6.06 13.36 41.71
CA TYR A 71 -6.47 13.00 40.34
C TYR A 71 -7.48 13.97 39.75
N PHE A 72 -8.47 14.40 40.54
CA PHE A 72 -9.51 15.32 40.07
C PHE A 72 -8.91 16.66 39.63
N LYS A 73 -8.02 17.24 40.44
CA LYS A 73 -7.34 18.50 40.11
C LYS A 73 -6.43 18.34 38.88
N LEU A 74 -5.68 17.24 38.81
CA LEU A 74 -4.80 16.94 37.69
C LEU A 74 -5.57 16.81 36.36
N LEU A 75 -6.61 15.99 36.34
CA LEU A 75 -7.43 15.75 35.15
C LEU A 75 -8.18 17.01 34.72
N LYS A 76 -8.71 17.79 35.68
CA LYS A 76 -9.37 19.07 35.38
C LYS A 76 -8.41 20.07 34.73
N LYS A 77 -7.16 20.13 35.19
CA LYS A 77 -6.16 21.02 34.58
C LYS A 77 -5.74 20.55 33.19
N LEU A 78 -5.55 19.25 33.01
CA LEU A 78 -5.28 18.67 31.68
C LEU A 78 -6.41 18.94 30.68
N GLU A 79 -7.66 18.95 31.15
CA GLU A 79 -8.81 19.29 30.31
C GLU A 79 -8.79 20.76 29.85
N VAL A 80 -8.47 21.69 30.77
CA VAL A 80 -8.28 23.11 30.43
C VAL A 80 -7.14 23.30 29.42
N GLU A 81 -6.01 22.62 29.62
CA GLU A 81 -4.89 22.70 28.68
C GLU A 81 -5.20 22.02 27.34
N ARG A 82 -6.01 20.94 27.32
CA ARG A 82 -6.51 20.33 26.08
C ARG A 82 -7.34 21.32 25.28
N GLU A 83 -8.25 22.05 25.92
CA GLU A 83 -9.05 23.07 25.22
C GLU A 83 -8.18 24.18 24.60
N ALA A 84 -7.05 24.51 25.23
CA ALA A 84 -6.14 25.55 24.76
C ALA A 84 -5.09 25.09 23.73
N LEU A 85 -4.65 23.83 23.79
CA LEU A 85 -3.53 23.27 22.99
C LEU A 85 -3.97 22.16 22.00
N GLY A 86 -5.24 21.75 22.05
CA GLY A 86 -5.83 20.70 21.21
C GLY A 86 -5.70 19.28 21.79
N ASP A 87 -6.26 18.29 21.08
CA ASP A 87 -6.42 16.90 21.55
C ASP A 87 -5.11 16.13 21.80
N LYS A 88 -3.96 16.65 21.37
CA LYS A 88 -2.64 16.00 21.47
C LYS A 88 -2.00 16.08 22.87
N VAL A 89 -2.60 16.82 23.80
CA VAL A 89 -2.13 16.92 25.19
C VAL A 89 -2.11 15.55 25.90
N PHE A 90 -3.04 14.66 25.54
CA PHE A 90 -3.09 13.31 26.10
C PHE A 90 -1.90 12.44 25.70
N ASP A 91 -1.30 12.71 24.54
CA ASP A 91 -0.15 11.96 24.07
C ASP A 91 1.07 12.27 24.96
N VAL A 92 1.23 13.48 25.47
CA VAL A 92 2.43 13.85 26.28
C VAL A 92 2.32 13.52 27.76
N LEU A 93 1.23 12.89 28.21
CA LEU A 93 1.01 12.49 29.61
C LEU A 93 2.15 11.66 30.18
N GLY A 94 2.72 10.77 29.38
CA GLY A 94 3.82 9.92 29.81
C GLY A 94 5.09 10.66 30.24
N ARG A 95 5.37 11.83 29.63
CA ARG A 95 6.60 12.61 29.83
C ARG A 95 6.43 13.79 30.79
N LEU A 96 5.20 14.26 31.01
CA LEU A 96 4.92 15.34 31.97
C LEU A 96 5.40 15.03 33.40
N PHE A 97 5.52 13.76 33.75
CA PHE A 97 5.83 13.31 35.11
C PHE A 97 7.21 12.64 35.23
N ASP A 98 8.10 12.80 34.24
CA ASP A 98 9.43 12.17 34.24
C ASP A 98 10.39 12.72 35.31
N GLN A 99 10.12 13.90 35.89
CA GLN A 99 11.01 14.54 36.89
C GLN A 99 10.71 14.12 38.35
N LYS A 100 9.48 13.70 38.67
CA LYS A 100 9.10 13.00 39.92
C LYS A 100 7.93 12.08 39.62
N ALA A 101 8.05 10.80 39.97
CA ALA A 101 6.96 9.85 39.77
C ALA A 101 5.71 10.35 40.50
N LEU A 102 4.57 10.44 39.81
CA LEU A 102 3.26 10.77 40.39
C LEU A 102 2.99 9.95 41.68
N ARG A 103 3.52 8.74 41.76
CA ARG A 103 3.59 7.89 42.96
C ARG A 103 4.14 8.59 44.22
N GLU A 104 5.16 9.44 44.12
CA GLU A 104 5.74 10.18 45.24
C GLU A 104 4.78 11.26 45.75
N LEU A 105 4.18 12.04 44.85
CA LEU A 105 3.12 13.02 45.18
C LEU A 105 1.98 12.36 45.94
N PHE A 106 1.56 11.19 45.49
CA PHE A 106 0.54 10.41 46.17
C PHE A 106 0.98 9.85 47.52
N MET A 107 2.20 9.30 47.60
CA MET A 107 2.76 8.82 48.86
C MET A 107 2.89 9.93 49.89
N GLU A 108 3.14 11.16 49.47
CA GLU A 108 3.15 12.34 50.34
C GLU A 108 1.73 12.77 50.73
N ALA A 109 0.80 12.82 49.79
CA ALA A 109 -0.62 13.12 50.05
C ALA A 109 -1.25 12.13 51.06
N ILE A 110 -0.95 10.84 50.93
CA ILE A 110 -1.44 9.79 51.82
C ILE A 110 -0.81 9.91 53.22
N ARG A 111 0.49 10.21 53.29
CA ARG A 111 1.25 10.27 54.56
C ARG A 111 1.01 11.55 55.36
N TYR A 112 0.79 12.69 54.70
CA TYR A 112 0.81 14.01 55.35
C TYR A 112 -0.41 14.89 55.03
N GLY A 113 -1.44 14.37 54.35
CA GLY A 113 -2.57 15.16 53.82
C GLY A 113 -3.49 15.89 54.82
N ASN A 114 -3.25 15.78 56.14
CA ASN A 114 -3.96 16.56 57.16
C ASN A 114 -3.24 17.87 57.52
N ASP A 115 -2.00 18.06 57.07
CA ASP A 115 -1.24 19.29 57.28
C ASP A 115 -1.62 20.34 56.19
N PRO A 116 -2.14 21.51 56.57
CA PRO A 116 -2.48 22.59 55.63
C PRO A 116 -1.30 23.05 54.76
N GLU A 117 -0.08 23.04 55.30
CA GLU A 117 1.12 23.47 54.56
C GLU A 117 1.50 22.46 53.48
N VAL A 118 1.37 21.16 53.80
CA VAL A 118 1.66 20.09 52.84
C VAL A 118 0.62 20.07 51.71
N ARG A 119 -0.66 20.34 52.02
CA ARG A 119 -1.70 20.53 51.01
C ARG A 119 -1.37 21.68 50.06
N ALA A 120 -1.05 22.86 50.58
CA ALA A 120 -0.70 24.02 49.78
C ALA A 120 0.59 23.82 48.96
N ARG A 121 1.52 22.97 49.43
CA ARG A 121 2.71 22.58 48.67
C ARG A 121 2.36 21.63 47.53
N LEU A 122 1.62 20.56 47.81
CA LEU A 122 1.19 19.57 46.80
C LEU A 122 0.34 20.22 45.70
N GLU A 123 -0.48 21.22 46.05
CA GLU A 123 -1.23 22.03 45.09
C GLU A 123 -0.31 22.82 44.17
N ARG A 124 0.66 23.56 44.72
CA ARG A 124 1.66 24.29 43.90
C ARG A 124 2.50 23.37 43.03
N GLU A 125 2.83 22.17 43.51
CA GLU A 125 3.59 21.19 42.75
C GLU A 125 2.77 20.58 41.60
N ALA A 126 1.50 20.25 41.84
CA ALA A 126 0.58 19.81 40.78
C ALA A 126 0.32 20.93 39.75
N GLU A 127 0.29 22.19 40.19
CA GLU A 127 0.23 23.35 39.31
C GLU A 127 1.49 23.48 38.44
N GLY A 128 2.68 23.32 39.01
CA GLY A 128 3.94 23.40 38.26
C GLY A 128 4.17 22.23 37.28
N ALA A 129 3.64 21.04 37.59
CA ALA A 129 3.80 19.85 36.74
C ALA A 129 3.02 19.93 35.41
N VAL A 130 1.95 20.73 35.37
CA VAL A 130 1.11 20.95 34.18
C VAL A 130 1.21 22.42 33.77
N ASP A 131 2.44 22.92 33.62
CA ASP A 131 2.70 24.26 33.10
C ASP A 131 2.54 24.28 31.57
N ARG A 132 1.87 25.31 31.04
CA ARG A 132 1.58 25.47 29.61
C ARG A 132 2.85 25.59 28.78
N GLN A 133 3.88 26.30 29.25
CA GLN A 133 5.16 26.37 28.53
C GLN A 133 5.92 25.05 28.55
N HIS A 134 5.77 24.25 29.60
CA HIS A 134 6.32 22.90 29.66
C HIS A 134 5.59 21.93 28.72
N LEU A 135 4.25 21.97 28.72
CA LEU A 135 3.39 21.22 27.80
C LEU A 135 3.69 21.55 26.34
N GLN A 136 3.77 22.84 26.00
CA GLN A 136 4.12 23.29 24.66
C GLN A 136 5.51 22.78 24.25
N ARG A 137 6.52 22.89 25.12
CA ARG A 137 7.86 22.34 24.85
C ARG A 137 7.85 20.82 24.64
N LEU A 138 7.07 20.07 25.42
CA LEU A 138 6.95 18.61 25.25
C LEU A 138 6.21 18.23 23.95
N LEU A 139 5.20 19.02 23.57
CA LEU A 139 4.51 18.87 22.29
C LEU A 139 5.44 19.21 21.13
N ASP A 140 6.24 20.27 21.25
CA ASP A 140 7.23 20.69 20.25
C ASP A 140 8.39 19.68 20.15
N GLU A 141 8.93 19.19 21.28
CA GLU A 141 9.93 18.12 21.32
C GLU A 141 9.38 16.82 20.73
N ARG A 142 8.11 16.47 20.98
CA ARG A 142 7.47 15.32 20.35
C ARG A 142 7.21 15.56 18.86
N ALA A 143 6.91 16.78 18.44
CA ALA A 143 6.81 17.19 17.03
C ALA A 143 8.18 17.28 16.33
N LEU A 144 9.27 17.29 17.09
CA LEU A 144 10.66 17.16 16.61
C LEU A 144 11.14 15.69 16.59
N VAL A 145 10.65 14.84 17.50
CA VAL A 145 11.04 13.41 17.63
C VAL A 145 10.15 12.47 16.81
N HIS A 146 8.84 12.68 16.82
CA HIS A 146 8.11 12.41 15.60
C HIS A 146 8.51 13.55 14.69
N ASP A 147 9.33 13.31 13.67
CA ASP A 147 9.07 13.98 12.39
C ASP A 147 7.54 13.89 12.26
N SER A 148 6.79 14.97 12.53
CA SER A 148 5.58 15.20 11.77
C SER A 148 6.13 15.12 10.36
N MET A 149 5.92 13.96 9.72
CA MET A 149 6.47 13.67 8.41
C MET A 149 6.28 14.97 7.64
N ASP A 150 7.39 15.57 7.21
CA ASP A 150 7.39 16.81 6.44
C ASP A 150 6.18 16.74 5.50
N VAL A 151 5.28 17.73 5.56
CA VAL A 151 3.96 17.64 4.88
C VAL A 151 4.16 17.28 3.41
N SER A 152 5.25 17.79 2.82
CA SER A 152 5.69 17.45 1.47
C SER A 152 6.04 15.96 1.28
N ARG A 153 6.65 15.31 2.27
CA ARG A 153 6.93 13.86 2.30
C ARG A 153 5.71 13.01 2.57
N VAL A 154 4.77 13.45 3.44
CA VAL A 154 3.46 12.77 3.59
C VAL A 154 2.74 12.79 2.26
N GLN A 155 2.70 13.94 1.60
CA GLN A 155 2.10 14.11 0.29
C GLN A 155 2.80 13.23 -0.74
N ALA A 156 4.13 13.21 -0.81
CA ALA A 156 4.85 12.34 -1.75
C ALA A 156 4.58 10.84 -1.50
N ILE A 157 4.51 10.40 -0.23
CA ILE A 157 4.17 9.02 0.13
C ILE A 157 2.72 8.71 -0.23
N ARG A 158 1.80 9.64 0.05
CA ARG A 158 0.39 9.54 -0.31
C ARG A 158 0.24 9.41 -1.81
N GLU A 159 0.79 10.32 -2.60
CA GLU A 159 0.78 10.27 -4.07
C GLU A 159 1.34 8.95 -4.59
N ALA A 160 2.47 8.47 -4.05
CA ALA A 160 3.05 7.20 -4.45
C ALA A 160 2.13 6.01 -4.10
N MET A 161 1.46 6.04 -2.94
CA MET A 161 0.45 5.04 -2.56
C MET A 161 -0.77 5.09 -3.48
N GLU A 162 -1.20 6.28 -3.89
CA GLU A 162 -2.34 6.50 -4.79
C GLU A 162 -2.04 5.97 -6.19
N ARG A 163 -0.90 6.33 -6.77
CA ARG A 163 -0.44 5.76 -8.06
C ARG A 163 -0.26 4.25 -8.00
N ALA A 164 0.31 3.73 -6.91
CA ALA A 164 0.46 2.29 -6.71
C ALA A 164 -0.90 1.59 -6.56
N HIS A 165 -1.90 2.27 -5.99
CA HIS A 165 -3.25 1.73 -5.87
C HIS A 165 -3.96 1.65 -7.21
N ALA A 166 -3.87 2.69 -8.04
CA ALA A 166 -4.41 2.72 -9.40
C ALA A 166 -3.84 1.58 -10.26
N ARG A 167 -2.55 1.26 -10.08
CA ARG A 167 -1.83 0.19 -10.80
C ARG A 167 -1.98 -1.20 -10.18
N ARG A 168 -2.70 -1.34 -9.06
CA ARG A 168 -2.76 -2.60 -8.32
C ARG A 168 -3.64 -3.61 -9.06
N LEU A 169 -3.22 -4.87 -9.13
CA LEU A 169 -4.13 -5.94 -9.56
C LEU A 169 -5.36 -6.00 -8.64
N GLN A 170 -6.54 -5.90 -9.24
CA GLN A 170 -7.79 -5.97 -8.49
C GLN A 170 -7.93 -7.30 -7.75
N PRO A 171 -8.59 -7.31 -6.58
CA PRO A 171 -9.05 -8.54 -5.92
C PRO A 171 -9.72 -9.53 -6.86
N HIS A 172 -10.52 -9.04 -7.80
CA HIS A 172 -11.21 -9.88 -8.79
C HIS A 172 -10.24 -10.67 -9.69
N PHE A 173 -9.10 -10.11 -10.11
CA PHE A 173 -8.14 -10.89 -10.93
C PHE A 173 -7.48 -11.97 -10.14
N ILE A 174 -7.08 -11.65 -8.90
CA ILE A 174 -6.51 -12.65 -8.00
C ILE A 174 -7.54 -13.76 -7.82
N GLN A 175 -8.81 -13.42 -7.64
CA GLN A 175 -9.91 -14.36 -7.58
C GLN A 175 -10.04 -15.19 -8.87
N ALA A 176 -10.18 -14.56 -10.04
CA ALA A 176 -10.39 -15.23 -11.31
C ALA A 176 -9.24 -16.19 -11.64
N PHE A 177 -8.01 -15.69 -11.54
CA PHE A 177 -6.78 -16.49 -11.68
C PHE A 177 -6.79 -17.65 -10.67
N PHE A 178 -6.97 -17.37 -9.38
CA PHE A 178 -6.88 -18.40 -8.35
C PHE A 178 -7.95 -19.46 -8.54
N LEU A 179 -9.20 -19.08 -8.82
CA LEU A 179 -10.29 -20.01 -9.03
C LEU A 179 -10.05 -20.95 -10.22
N ASP A 180 -9.53 -20.43 -11.33
CA ASP A 180 -9.21 -21.25 -12.51
C ASP A 180 -7.99 -22.15 -12.23
N ALA A 181 -6.88 -21.56 -11.77
CA ALA A 181 -5.64 -22.27 -11.47
C ALA A 181 -5.84 -23.37 -10.42
N PHE A 182 -6.51 -23.06 -9.31
CA PHE A 182 -6.75 -23.98 -8.22
C PHE A 182 -7.58 -25.19 -8.68
N ARG A 183 -8.60 -24.98 -9.51
CA ARG A 183 -9.39 -26.07 -10.10
C ARG A 183 -8.57 -26.92 -11.06
N ARG A 184 -7.78 -26.31 -11.94
CA ARG A 184 -6.88 -27.04 -12.86
C ARG A 184 -5.84 -27.90 -12.15
N LEU A 185 -5.42 -27.48 -10.95
CA LEU A 185 -4.53 -28.25 -10.09
C LEU A 185 -5.24 -29.33 -9.27
N GLY A 186 -6.56 -29.52 -9.46
CA GLY A 186 -7.37 -30.54 -8.81
C GLY A 186 -8.04 -30.10 -7.50
N GLY A 187 -7.98 -28.81 -7.17
CA GLY A 187 -8.61 -28.27 -5.96
C GLY A 187 -10.12 -28.11 -6.11
N LYS A 188 -10.85 -28.33 -5.00
CA LYS A 188 -12.31 -28.19 -4.95
C LYS A 188 -12.68 -26.93 -4.18
N ILE A 189 -13.30 -25.99 -4.88
CA ILE A 189 -13.75 -24.71 -4.33
C ILE A 189 -15.15 -24.37 -4.84
N HIS A 190 -16.03 -23.95 -3.93
CA HIS A 190 -17.43 -23.67 -4.23
C HIS A 190 -17.83 -22.30 -3.66
N ARG A 191 -18.61 -21.54 -4.43
CA ARG A 191 -19.18 -20.27 -3.95
C ARG A 191 -20.25 -20.61 -2.91
N ARG A 192 -20.19 -19.96 -1.75
CA ARG A 192 -21.19 -20.11 -0.69
C ARG A 192 -22.06 -18.89 -0.56
N GLU A 193 -21.44 -17.72 -0.64
CA GLU A 193 -22.09 -16.42 -0.57
C GLU A 193 -21.47 -15.50 -1.63
N GLU A 194 -21.99 -14.29 -1.77
CA GLU A 194 -21.38 -13.29 -2.64
C GLU A 194 -19.97 -12.90 -2.16
N GLY A 195 -18.98 -13.03 -3.07
CA GLY A 195 -17.57 -12.76 -2.79
C GLY A 195 -16.87 -13.74 -1.83
N ARG A 196 -17.54 -14.83 -1.42
CA ARG A 196 -17.01 -15.78 -0.41
C ARG A 196 -17.18 -17.23 -0.84
N PHE A 197 -16.11 -17.99 -0.65
CA PHE A 197 -15.99 -19.36 -1.15
C PHE A 197 -15.60 -20.32 -0.01
N GLU A 198 -15.96 -21.59 -0.17
CA GLU A 198 -15.46 -22.68 0.66
C GLU A 198 -14.54 -23.57 -0.16
N ILE A 199 -13.40 -23.93 0.43
CA ILE A 199 -12.45 -24.89 -0.15
C ILE A 199 -12.64 -26.21 0.58
N SER A 200 -13.28 -27.16 -0.07
CA SER A 200 -13.54 -28.48 0.49
C SER A 200 -12.34 -29.43 0.36
N HIS A 201 -11.44 -29.18 -0.59
CA HIS A 201 -10.25 -29.99 -0.80
C HIS A 201 -9.09 -29.20 -1.42
N VAL A 202 -7.94 -29.23 -0.74
CA VAL A 202 -6.66 -28.75 -1.25
C VAL A 202 -5.75 -29.92 -1.66
N PRO A 203 -5.32 -29.97 -2.94
CA PRO A 203 -4.42 -31.00 -3.46
C PRO A 203 -3.13 -31.16 -2.66
N VAL A 204 -2.65 -32.39 -2.53
CA VAL A 204 -1.41 -32.73 -1.80
C VAL A 204 -0.20 -31.97 -2.36
N ALA A 205 -0.14 -31.78 -3.68
CA ALA A 205 0.95 -31.05 -4.35
C ALA A 205 1.08 -29.61 -3.82
N LEU A 206 -0.03 -28.91 -3.62
CA LEU A 206 -0.04 -27.55 -3.05
C LEU A 206 0.37 -27.56 -1.58
N ARG A 207 -0.11 -28.54 -0.79
CA ARG A 207 0.23 -28.64 0.63
C ARG A 207 1.70 -28.94 0.89
N ARG A 208 2.33 -29.74 0.02
CA ARG A 208 3.77 -30.06 0.13
C ARG A 208 4.67 -28.88 -0.26
N ARG A 209 4.13 -27.88 -0.96
CA ARG A 209 4.90 -26.72 -1.44
C ARG A 209 5.29 -25.74 -0.32
N ASP A 210 4.54 -25.73 0.77
CA ASP A 210 4.85 -24.95 1.97
C ASP A 210 6.28 -25.17 2.50
N ARG A 211 6.79 -26.41 2.40
CA ARG A 211 8.16 -26.78 2.79
C ARG A 211 9.26 -26.12 1.94
N HIS A 212 8.94 -25.65 0.74
CA HIS A 212 9.90 -25.06 -0.20
C HIS A 212 9.86 -23.52 -0.19
N ILE A 213 8.70 -22.91 0.05
CA ILE A 213 8.51 -21.45 -0.06
C ILE A 213 8.83 -20.73 1.27
N GLY A 214 8.67 -21.40 2.42
CA GLY A 214 9.20 -20.90 3.71
C GLY A 214 8.46 -19.71 4.33
N LEU A 215 7.18 -19.49 4.00
CA LEU A 215 6.35 -18.38 4.54
C LEU A 215 5.90 -18.58 6.00
N GLY A 216 6.19 -19.74 6.61
CA GLY A 216 5.99 -19.99 8.04
C GLY A 216 4.56 -20.35 8.48
N ALA A 217 3.59 -20.38 7.57
CA ALA A 217 2.21 -20.81 7.83
C ALA A 217 1.80 -21.92 6.85
N PRO A 218 1.39 -23.11 7.35
CA PRO A 218 1.10 -24.25 6.50
C PRO A 218 -0.18 -24.09 5.70
N VAL A 219 -0.17 -24.61 4.47
CA VAL A 219 -1.38 -24.71 3.64
C VAL A 219 -2.30 -25.80 4.20
N LEU A 220 -3.54 -25.43 4.51
CA LEU A 220 -4.54 -26.33 5.11
C LEU A 220 -5.14 -27.31 4.08
N GLU A 221 -5.78 -28.37 4.54
CA GLU A 221 -6.49 -29.33 3.68
C GLU A 221 -7.84 -28.81 3.17
N ARG A 222 -8.45 -27.90 3.94
CA ARG A 222 -9.76 -27.29 3.69
C ARG A 222 -9.82 -25.91 4.34
N TYR A 223 -10.62 -25.03 3.76
CA TYR A 223 -10.87 -23.69 4.27
C TYR A 223 -12.38 -23.45 4.34
N GLU A 224 -12.91 -23.13 5.52
CA GLU A 224 -14.34 -22.93 5.76
C GLU A 224 -14.88 -21.73 4.97
N ARG A 225 -14.14 -20.63 5.00
CA ARG A 225 -14.42 -19.42 4.21
C ARG A 225 -13.13 -18.79 3.71
N VAL A 226 -13.09 -18.47 2.43
CA VAL A 226 -12.05 -17.65 1.79
C VAL A 226 -12.70 -16.51 1.01
N CYS A 227 -11.99 -15.40 0.91
CA CYS A 227 -12.38 -14.22 0.14
C CYS A 227 -11.14 -13.54 -0.46
N PHE A 228 -11.35 -12.64 -1.42
CA PHE A 228 -10.27 -11.90 -2.09
C PHE A 228 -10.32 -10.39 -1.78
N GLU A 229 -11.48 -9.92 -1.32
CA GLU A 229 -11.75 -8.54 -0.97
C GLU A 229 -11.73 -8.35 0.56
N LYS A 230 -11.15 -7.23 1.01
CA LYS A 230 -10.93 -6.97 2.45
C LYS A 230 -12.23 -6.78 3.24
N ASP A 231 -13.25 -6.19 2.63
CA ASP A 231 -14.56 -5.92 3.24
C ASP A 231 -15.39 -7.21 3.47
N LYS A 232 -15.02 -8.33 2.85
CA LYS A 232 -15.69 -9.63 3.01
C LYS A 232 -15.08 -10.51 4.11
N VAL A 233 -13.98 -10.08 4.74
CA VAL A 233 -13.24 -10.84 5.75
C VAL A 233 -14.02 -11.00 7.05
N ASP A 234 -14.54 -9.89 7.59
CA ASP A 234 -15.03 -9.81 8.97
C ASP A 234 -16.50 -10.27 9.14
N ARG A 235 -17.08 -10.92 8.12
CA ARG A 235 -18.40 -11.56 8.21
C ARG A 235 -18.29 -12.93 8.85
N GLN A 236 -19.24 -13.30 9.71
CA GLN A 236 -19.26 -14.63 10.36
C GLN A 236 -19.77 -15.72 9.39
N PRO A 237 -19.14 -16.90 9.33
CA PRO A 237 -17.86 -17.27 9.98
C PRO A 237 -16.69 -16.57 9.27
N ARG A 238 -15.70 -16.03 10.00
CA ARG A 238 -14.63 -15.17 9.41
C ARG A 238 -13.96 -15.82 8.19
N ALA A 239 -13.79 -15.06 7.10
CA ALA A 239 -13.11 -15.56 5.90
C ALA A 239 -11.59 -15.32 5.94
N GLU A 240 -10.82 -16.24 5.39
CA GLU A 240 -9.39 -16.05 5.14
C GLU A 240 -9.19 -15.22 3.86
N LEU A 241 -8.36 -14.20 3.92
CA LEU A 241 -8.09 -13.30 2.79
C LEU A 241 -6.99 -13.91 1.90
N VAL A 242 -7.38 -14.45 0.76
CA VAL A 242 -6.45 -14.97 -0.24
C VAL A 242 -5.89 -13.80 -1.05
N CYS A 243 -4.71 -13.33 -0.66
CA CYS A 243 -4.03 -12.18 -1.27
C CYS A 243 -2.54 -12.49 -1.50
N PRO A 244 -1.79 -11.64 -2.24
CA PRO A 244 -0.35 -11.81 -2.40
C PRO A 244 0.36 -11.94 -1.04
N GLY A 245 1.16 -12.99 -0.87
CA GLY A 245 1.79 -13.37 0.39
C GLY A 245 1.05 -14.45 1.18
N HIS A 246 -0.20 -14.77 0.82
CA HIS A 246 -0.93 -15.88 1.43
C HIS A 246 -0.35 -17.24 0.95
N PRO A 247 -0.06 -18.20 1.85
CA PRO A 247 0.61 -19.47 1.50
C PRO A 247 -0.08 -20.25 0.39
N LEU A 248 -1.42 -20.34 0.43
CA LEU A 248 -2.22 -21.03 -0.58
C LEU A 248 -2.10 -20.40 -1.98
N LEU A 249 -2.11 -19.06 -2.07
CA LEU A 249 -1.96 -18.36 -3.34
C LEU A 249 -0.53 -18.51 -3.86
N SER A 250 0.46 -18.34 -3.00
CA SER A 250 1.88 -18.52 -3.36
C SER A 250 2.17 -19.93 -3.86
N ALA A 251 1.66 -20.96 -3.19
CA ALA A 251 1.79 -22.35 -3.64
C ALA A 251 1.09 -22.60 -4.98
N THR A 252 -0.07 -21.97 -5.19
CA THR A 252 -0.81 -22.07 -6.46
C THR A 252 -0.05 -21.44 -7.60
N ILE A 253 0.47 -20.21 -7.41
CA ILE A 253 1.28 -19.51 -8.41
C ILE A 253 2.53 -20.32 -8.74
N ASP A 254 3.27 -20.76 -7.73
CA ASP A 254 4.53 -21.48 -7.91
C ASP A 254 4.33 -22.80 -8.67
N LEU A 255 3.30 -23.58 -8.34
CA LEU A 255 3.01 -24.85 -9.03
C LEU A 255 2.51 -24.62 -10.47
N VAL A 256 1.76 -23.54 -10.73
CA VAL A 256 1.37 -23.13 -12.09
C VAL A 256 2.60 -22.76 -12.91
N LEU A 257 3.51 -21.96 -12.35
CA LEU A 257 4.74 -21.55 -13.04
C LEU A 257 5.68 -22.74 -13.27
N GLU A 258 5.80 -23.66 -12.32
CA GLU A 258 6.57 -24.89 -12.49
C GLU A 258 6.02 -25.74 -13.65
N ARG A 259 4.70 -25.91 -13.73
CA ARG A 259 4.08 -26.79 -14.73
C ARG A 259 3.98 -26.14 -16.10
N TYR A 260 3.66 -24.85 -16.17
CA TYR A 260 3.29 -24.16 -17.41
C TYR A 260 4.22 -23.01 -17.79
N GLY A 261 5.24 -22.69 -16.98
CA GLY A 261 6.17 -21.59 -17.28
C GLY A 261 6.89 -21.75 -18.61
N HIS A 262 7.18 -22.98 -19.02
CA HIS A 262 7.78 -23.26 -20.35
C HIS A 262 6.86 -22.88 -21.52
N VAL A 263 5.53 -22.83 -21.31
CA VAL A 263 4.57 -22.44 -22.35
C VAL A 263 4.71 -20.96 -22.70
N LEU A 264 5.08 -20.12 -21.72
CA LEU A 264 5.35 -18.69 -21.97
C LEU A 264 6.53 -18.49 -22.93
N LYS A 265 7.51 -19.40 -22.92
CA LYS A 265 8.64 -19.39 -23.85
C LYS A 265 8.30 -19.90 -25.25
N ARG A 266 7.32 -20.80 -25.35
CA ARG A 266 6.77 -21.21 -26.67
C ARG A 266 6.05 -20.04 -27.35
N GLY A 267 5.49 -19.15 -26.54
CA GLY A 267 4.84 -17.93 -26.96
C GLY A 267 3.43 -18.11 -27.51
N SER A 268 2.80 -16.99 -27.84
CA SER A 268 1.43 -16.91 -28.37
C SER A 268 1.31 -15.85 -29.44
N VAL A 269 0.27 -15.96 -30.29
CA VAL A 269 -0.12 -14.91 -31.23
C VAL A 269 -1.29 -14.16 -30.64
N LEU A 270 -1.10 -12.86 -30.43
CA LEU A 270 -2.10 -11.95 -29.90
C LEU A 270 -2.40 -10.88 -30.95
N VAL A 271 -3.61 -10.33 -30.90
CA VAL A 271 -4.08 -9.28 -31.81
C VAL A 271 -4.30 -8.00 -31.04
N ASP A 272 -3.70 -6.92 -31.53
CA ASP A 272 -3.98 -5.56 -31.11
C ASP A 272 -4.90 -4.90 -32.15
N GLU A 273 -6.20 -4.92 -31.88
CA GLU A 273 -7.21 -4.42 -32.82
C GLU A 273 -7.12 -2.90 -33.04
N ALA A 274 -6.65 -2.16 -32.05
CA ALA A 274 -6.59 -0.71 -32.07
C ALA A 274 -5.40 -0.21 -32.90
N ASP A 275 -4.36 -1.02 -33.09
CA ASP A 275 -3.18 -0.62 -33.84
C ASP A 275 -3.45 -0.53 -35.36
N PRO A 276 -3.32 0.67 -35.97
CA PRO A 276 -3.54 0.86 -37.39
C PRO A 276 -2.37 0.38 -38.26
N LYS A 277 -1.21 0.06 -37.67
CA LYS A 277 -0.01 -0.36 -38.40
C LYS A 277 -0.24 -1.68 -39.13
N ASP A 278 0.60 -1.93 -40.14
CA ASP A 278 0.60 -3.18 -40.91
C ASP A 278 1.81 -4.06 -40.62
N THR A 279 2.64 -3.71 -39.63
CA THR A 279 3.84 -4.48 -39.26
C THR A 279 3.67 -5.19 -37.90
N PRO A 280 3.91 -6.51 -37.83
CA PRO A 280 3.84 -7.23 -36.58
C PRO A 280 5.03 -6.90 -35.68
N ARG A 281 4.89 -7.13 -34.38
CA ARG A 281 5.93 -6.85 -33.37
C ARG A 281 6.02 -7.98 -32.35
N LEU A 282 7.22 -8.22 -31.83
CA LEU A 282 7.43 -9.15 -30.73
C LEU A 282 7.27 -8.42 -29.39
N LEU A 283 6.59 -9.06 -28.44
CA LEU A 283 6.44 -8.59 -27.07
C LEU A 283 7.18 -9.55 -26.14
N PHE A 284 8.26 -9.09 -25.51
CA PHE A 284 9.06 -9.87 -24.56
C PHE A 284 8.66 -9.59 -23.12
N TYR A 285 8.65 -10.65 -22.32
CA TYR A 285 8.24 -10.63 -20.92
C TYR A 285 9.48 -10.66 -20.03
N LEU A 286 9.82 -9.53 -19.43
CA LEU A 286 11.02 -9.36 -18.64
C LEU A 286 10.72 -9.37 -17.15
N GLU A 287 11.41 -10.24 -16.43
CA GLU A 287 11.48 -10.20 -14.98
C GLU A 287 12.80 -9.54 -14.56
N HIS A 288 12.74 -8.58 -13.65
CA HIS A 288 13.96 -8.02 -13.05
C HIS A 288 13.76 -7.70 -11.58
N SER A 289 14.83 -7.89 -10.81
CA SER A 289 14.81 -7.81 -9.36
C SER A 289 15.90 -6.86 -8.85
N VAL A 290 15.68 -6.32 -7.66
CA VAL A 290 16.64 -5.51 -6.93
C VAL A 290 16.84 -6.17 -5.58
N HIS A 291 18.10 -6.36 -5.19
CA HIS A 291 18.50 -6.97 -3.94
C HIS A 291 19.13 -5.95 -3.00
N ASP A 292 19.13 -6.25 -1.70
CA ASP A 292 20.04 -5.63 -0.74
C ASP A 292 21.12 -6.61 -0.25
N GLY A 293 22.06 -6.13 0.56
CA GLY A 293 23.19 -6.93 1.05
C GLY A 293 22.81 -7.96 2.12
N ARG A 294 21.55 -8.03 2.57
CA ARG A 294 21.11 -9.06 3.51
C ARG A 294 20.95 -10.40 2.80
N ARG A 295 21.05 -11.48 3.56
CA ARG A 295 20.92 -12.84 3.03
C ARG A 295 19.67 -13.54 3.58
N THR A 296 19.04 -14.34 2.73
CA THR A 296 17.98 -15.27 3.11
C THR A 296 18.55 -16.43 3.92
N ARG A 297 17.69 -17.28 4.48
CA ARG A 297 18.11 -18.52 5.17
C ARG A 297 18.90 -19.48 4.27
N THR A 298 18.68 -19.41 2.95
CA THR A 298 19.37 -20.20 1.94
C THR A 298 20.69 -19.57 1.49
N GLY A 299 21.05 -18.40 2.01
CA GLY A 299 22.30 -17.70 1.70
C GLY A 299 22.23 -16.78 0.47
N GLU A 300 21.10 -16.71 -0.22
CA GLU A 300 20.89 -15.83 -1.36
C GLU A 300 20.70 -14.38 -0.92
N LEU A 301 20.98 -13.41 -1.79
CA LEU A 301 20.70 -11.99 -1.49
C LEU A 301 19.19 -11.75 -1.39
N LEU A 302 18.79 -10.93 -0.42
CA LEU A 302 17.39 -10.66 -0.17
C LEU A 302 16.82 -9.76 -1.28
N THR A 303 15.82 -10.26 -1.99
CA THR A 303 15.07 -9.47 -2.98
C THR A 303 14.19 -8.44 -2.27
N ILE A 304 14.44 -7.16 -2.53
CA ILE A 304 13.69 -6.04 -1.94
C ILE A 304 12.67 -5.43 -2.91
N SER A 305 12.82 -5.68 -4.21
CA SER A 305 11.85 -5.30 -5.24
C SER A 305 11.95 -6.26 -6.42
N LYS A 306 10.81 -6.61 -7.01
CA LYS A 306 10.72 -7.49 -8.17
C LYS A 306 9.63 -6.95 -9.09
N ARG A 307 9.94 -6.81 -10.38
CA ARG A 307 9.02 -6.26 -11.38
C ARG A 307 8.96 -7.14 -12.61
N MET A 308 7.77 -7.17 -13.18
CA MET A 308 7.52 -7.65 -14.53
C MET A 308 7.46 -6.43 -15.44
N HIS A 309 8.11 -6.49 -16.59
CA HIS A 309 8.10 -5.44 -17.59
C HIS A 309 8.00 -6.03 -18.99
N PHE A 310 7.56 -5.22 -19.94
CA PHE A 310 7.31 -5.67 -21.29
C PHE A 310 8.08 -4.81 -22.29
N VAL A 311 8.73 -5.46 -23.25
CA VAL A 311 9.49 -4.78 -24.30
C VAL A 311 8.96 -5.20 -25.66
N GLU A 312 8.62 -4.22 -26.48
CA GLU A 312 8.24 -4.42 -27.86
C GLU A 312 9.45 -4.30 -28.77
N VAL A 313 9.53 -5.19 -29.76
CA VAL A 313 10.56 -5.19 -30.81
C VAL A 313 9.87 -5.24 -32.17
N GLY A 314 10.13 -4.21 -32.98
CA GLY A 314 9.65 -4.15 -34.35
C GLY A 314 10.58 -4.85 -35.36
N PRO A 315 10.15 -5.02 -36.62
CA PRO A 315 10.98 -5.62 -37.67
C PRO A 315 12.29 -4.86 -37.93
N ASP A 316 12.27 -3.55 -37.72
CA ASP A 316 13.42 -2.65 -37.90
C ASP A 316 14.44 -2.75 -36.76
N GLY A 317 14.18 -3.60 -35.76
CA GLY A 317 15.01 -3.72 -34.55
C GLY A 317 14.84 -2.56 -33.58
N GLU A 318 13.79 -1.75 -33.72
CA GLU A 318 13.45 -0.72 -32.74
C GLU A 318 12.87 -1.35 -31.47
N TYR A 319 13.48 -0.99 -30.33
CA TYR A 319 13.05 -1.41 -28.99
C TYR A 319 12.19 -0.33 -28.36
N GLN A 320 11.02 -0.73 -27.87
CA GLN A 320 10.12 0.17 -27.16
C GLN A 320 9.71 -0.42 -25.82
N ASP A 321 9.71 0.45 -24.81
CA ASP A 321 9.16 0.12 -23.50
C ASP A 321 7.63 0.07 -23.61
N ALA A 322 7.05 -1.11 -23.43
CA ALA A 322 5.62 -1.33 -23.57
C ALA A 322 4.86 -1.16 -22.25
N GLY A 323 5.55 -0.76 -21.18
CA GLY A 323 4.97 -0.51 -19.87
C GLY A 323 4.68 -1.79 -19.07
N ALA A 324 3.73 -1.67 -18.14
CA ALA A 324 3.54 -2.67 -17.08
C ALA A 324 2.67 -3.86 -17.47
N ALA A 325 1.67 -3.70 -18.36
CA ALA A 325 0.73 -4.76 -18.73
C ALA A 325 0.02 -4.51 -20.09
N PRO A 326 0.75 -4.30 -21.20
CA PRO A 326 0.16 -4.05 -22.51
C PRO A 326 -0.71 -5.21 -23.00
N TYR A 327 -0.39 -6.44 -22.59
CA TYR A 327 -1.11 -7.66 -22.98
C TYR A 327 -2.58 -7.69 -22.54
N LEU A 328 -3.00 -6.84 -21.60
CA LEU A 328 -4.39 -6.79 -21.14
C LEU A 328 -5.34 -6.23 -22.20
N ASP A 329 -4.81 -5.48 -23.17
CA ASP A 329 -5.57 -4.89 -24.26
C ASP A 329 -5.52 -5.75 -25.53
N TYR A 330 -4.76 -6.86 -25.51
CA TYR A 330 -4.63 -7.78 -26.64
C TYR A 330 -5.50 -9.01 -26.49
N ARG A 331 -6.12 -9.44 -27.60
CA ARG A 331 -6.93 -10.66 -27.63
C ARG A 331 -6.17 -11.82 -28.26
N PRO A 332 -6.51 -13.07 -27.96
CA PRO A 332 -6.01 -14.19 -28.74
C PRO A 332 -6.43 -14.06 -30.22
N ALA A 333 -5.53 -14.41 -31.13
CA ALA A 333 -5.88 -14.59 -32.54
C ALA A 333 -6.84 -15.79 -32.68
N THR A 334 -7.83 -15.66 -33.55
CA THR A 334 -8.67 -16.79 -33.98
C THR A 334 -7.87 -17.76 -34.85
N ASP A 335 -8.36 -19.00 -35.01
CA ASP A 335 -7.68 -19.99 -35.86
C ASP A 335 -7.57 -19.52 -37.32
N GLU A 336 -8.59 -18.79 -37.82
CA GLU A 336 -8.59 -18.20 -39.15
C GLU A 336 -7.54 -17.09 -39.31
N GLU A 337 -7.49 -16.15 -38.37
CA GLU A 337 -6.47 -15.08 -38.37
C GLU A 337 -5.07 -15.67 -38.26
N ARG A 338 -4.88 -16.67 -37.39
CA ARG A 338 -3.60 -17.33 -37.20
C ARG A 338 -3.10 -18.00 -38.47
N ALA A 339 -3.98 -18.62 -39.26
CA ALA A 339 -3.64 -19.19 -40.55
C ALA A 339 -3.25 -18.12 -41.58
N LEU A 340 -3.86 -16.93 -41.53
CA LEU A 340 -3.58 -15.83 -42.46
C LEU A 340 -2.25 -15.15 -42.19
N VAL A 341 -1.90 -14.95 -40.91
CA VAL A 341 -0.57 -14.41 -40.57
C VAL A 341 0.54 -15.45 -40.64
N GLU A 342 0.26 -16.74 -40.83
CA GLU A 342 1.28 -17.80 -40.84
C GLU A 342 2.41 -17.53 -41.85
N GLN A 343 2.11 -16.95 -43.01
CA GLN A 343 3.13 -16.57 -44.00
C GLN A 343 4.00 -15.38 -43.55
N GLU A 344 3.43 -14.46 -42.76
CA GLU A 344 4.15 -13.35 -42.13
C GLU A 344 5.01 -13.83 -40.94
N LEU A 345 4.70 -15.00 -40.36
CA LEU A 345 5.46 -15.61 -39.26
C LEU A 345 6.82 -16.19 -39.70
N ASP A 346 7.00 -16.48 -40.98
CA ASP A 346 8.26 -17.00 -41.55
C ASP A 346 9.27 -15.88 -41.90
N ALA A 347 8.99 -14.63 -41.48
CA ALA A 347 9.88 -13.52 -41.71
C ALA A 347 11.24 -13.74 -41.01
N ALA A 348 12.35 -13.54 -41.75
CA ALA A 348 13.71 -13.85 -41.27
C ALA A 348 14.07 -13.19 -39.93
N TRP A 349 13.54 -11.99 -39.65
CA TRP A 349 13.80 -11.27 -38.41
C TRP A 349 13.20 -11.96 -37.17
N LEU A 350 12.13 -12.76 -37.32
CA LEU A 350 11.51 -13.51 -36.23
C LEU A 350 12.35 -14.72 -35.79
N HIS A 351 13.22 -15.24 -36.66
CA HIS A 351 14.11 -16.37 -36.37
C HIS A 351 15.41 -15.98 -35.67
N LYS A 352 15.66 -14.68 -35.49
CA LYS A 352 16.81 -14.17 -34.75
C LYS A 352 16.67 -14.49 -33.26
N ASP A 353 17.79 -14.76 -32.60
CA ASP A 353 17.82 -14.81 -31.14
C ASP A 353 17.80 -13.39 -30.57
N TRP A 354 16.65 -13.02 -30.00
CA TRP A 354 16.41 -11.69 -29.46
C TRP A 354 16.75 -11.57 -27.97
N ASP A 355 17.02 -12.68 -27.27
CA ASP A 355 17.17 -12.67 -25.81
C ASP A 355 18.30 -11.73 -25.39
N ASP A 356 19.48 -11.82 -26.00
CA ASP A 356 20.65 -11.00 -25.67
C ASP A 356 20.43 -9.49 -25.93
N GLU A 357 19.74 -9.16 -27.01
CA GLU A 357 19.49 -7.77 -27.40
C GLU A 357 18.43 -7.10 -26.51
N VAL A 358 17.34 -7.81 -26.24
CA VAL A 358 16.29 -7.36 -25.32
C VAL A 358 16.86 -7.21 -23.91
N MET A 359 17.70 -8.15 -23.49
CA MET A 359 18.43 -8.09 -22.22
C MET A 359 19.35 -6.87 -22.15
N GLY A 360 20.10 -6.59 -23.21
CA GLY A 360 20.94 -5.39 -23.32
C GLY A 360 20.12 -4.10 -23.18
N PHE A 361 19.02 -3.98 -23.90
CA PHE A 361 18.09 -2.85 -23.79
C PHE A 361 17.56 -2.69 -22.36
N ALA A 362 17.15 -3.80 -21.72
CA ALA A 362 16.63 -3.79 -20.36
C ALA A 362 17.68 -3.31 -19.35
N ILE A 363 18.92 -3.77 -19.47
CA ILE A 363 20.04 -3.36 -18.61
C ILE A 363 20.35 -1.87 -18.77
N THR A 364 20.24 -1.31 -19.97
CA THR A 364 20.58 0.10 -20.23
C THR A 364 19.43 1.07 -19.90
N LYS A 365 18.17 0.69 -20.13
CA LYS A 365 17.04 1.64 -20.08
C LYS A 365 16.05 1.35 -18.94
N ILE A 366 15.79 0.09 -18.63
CA ILE A 366 14.72 -0.33 -17.70
C ILE A 366 15.26 -0.52 -16.27
N VAL A 367 16.29 -1.35 -16.13
CA VAL A 367 16.85 -1.74 -14.82
C VAL A 367 17.38 -0.53 -14.04
N PRO A 368 18.11 0.45 -14.63
CA PRO A 368 18.64 1.59 -13.89
C PRO A 368 17.53 2.43 -13.25
N ARG A 369 16.45 2.73 -13.99
CA ARG A 369 15.29 3.47 -13.47
C ARG A 369 14.65 2.77 -12.27
N HIS A 370 14.48 1.45 -12.34
CA HIS A 370 13.94 0.67 -11.23
C HIS A 370 14.87 0.68 -10.01
N VAL A 371 16.18 0.53 -10.19
CA VAL A 371 17.16 0.59 -9.09
C VAL A 371 17.18 1.96 -8.44
N GLU A 372 17.19 3.03 -9.23
CA GLU A 372 17.17 4.41 -8.73
C GLU A 372 15.93 4.70 -7.89
N GLU A 373 14.74 4.30 -8.38
CA GLU A 373 13.49 4.46 -7.65
C GLU A 373 13.52 3.71 -6.30
N VAL A 374 13.98 2.45 -6.31
CA VAL A 374 14.09 1.64 -5.09
C VAL A 374 15.13 2.22 -4.13
N ARG A 375 16.28 2.67 -4.66
CA ARG A 375 17.38 3.26 -3.89
C ARG A 375 16.94 4.55 -3.20
N ALA A 376 16.32 5.47 -3.93
CA ALA A 376 15.83 6.74 -3.38
C ALA A 376 14.89 6.50 -2.18
N ARG A 377 13.93 5.58 -2.33
CA ARG A 377 12.98 5.23 -1.26
C ARG A 377 13.67 4.54 -0.08
N ARG A 378 14.53 3.54 -0.33
CA ARG A 378 15.12 2.70 0.72
C ARG A 378 16.20 3.43 1.51
N LEU A 379 17.07 4.21 0.86
CA LEU A 379 18.10 4.98 1.56
C LEU A 379 17.47 5.98 2.54
N ALA A 380 16.44 6.71 2.12
CA ALA A 380 15.72 7.63 3.00
C ALA A 380 15.11 6.90 4.23
N GLN A 381 14.55 5.71 4.04
CA GLN A 381 14.02 4.89 5.12
C GLN A 381 15.12 4.39 6.07
N ILE A 382 16.26 3.95 5.53
CA ILE A 382 17.42 3.45 6.28
C ILE A 382 18.03 4.58 7.12
N GLU A 383 18.24 5.76 6.56
CA GLU A 383 18.78 6.93 7.27
C GLU A 383 17.89 7.34 8.44
N LYS A 384 16.57 7.38 8.23
CA LYS A 384 15.61 7.65 9.32
C LYS A 384 15.70 6.58 10.40
N THR A 385 15.68 5.32 10.00
CA THR A 385 15.74 4.19 10.95
C THR A 385 17.04 4.21 11.75
N GLU A 386 18.17 4.52 11.11
CA GLU A 386 19.47 4.63 11.78
C GLU A 386 19.47 5.72 12.84
N ARG A 387 18.96 6.91 12.49
CA ARG A 387 18.88 8.06 13.40
C ARG A 387 18.06 7.72 14.65
N GLU A 388 16.87 7.16 14.47
CA GLU A 388 15.96 6.79 15.57
C GLU A 388 16.55 5.68 16.45
N VAL A 389 17.15 4.65 15.84
CA VAL A 389 17.80 3.56 16.58
C VAL A 389 18.99 4.08 17.38
N LYS A 390 19.85 4.91 16.78
CA LYS A 390 20.97 5.54 17.47
C LYS A 390 20.46 6.37 18.64
N ALA A 391 19.51 7.29 18.41
CA ALA A 391 18.99 8.18 19.43
C ALA A 391 18.43 7.41 20.63
N ARG A 392 17.57 6.41 20.37
CA ARG A 392 16.95 5.61 21.42
C ARG A 392 17.95 4.74 22.19
N LEU A 393 18.73 3.91 21.48
CA LEU A 393 19.63 2.95 22.13
C LEU A 393 20.76 3.67 22.86
N THR A 394 21.30 4.76 22.32
CA THR A 394 22.35 5.55 23.01
C THR A 394 21.82 6.12 24.32
N LYS A 395 20.57 6.61 24.34
CA LYS A 395 19.93 7.11 25.56
C LYS A 395 19.70 6.00 26.59
N GLU A 396 19.23 4.83 26.15
CA GLU A 396 19.05 3.67 27.04
C GLU A 396 20.38 3.14 27.60
N ILE A 397 21.43 3.06 26.77
CA ILE A 397 22.79 2.68 27.18
C ILE A 397 23.32 3.64 28.25
N ALA A 398 23.30 4.96 27.96
CA ALA A 398 23.77 5.97 28.90
C ALA A 398 23.01 5.95 30.24
N TYR A 399 21.71 5.64 30.22
CA TYR A 399 20.92 5.46 31.43
C TYR A 399 21.40 4.26 32.26
N TRP A 400 21.58 3.09 31.62
CA TRP A 400 22.02 1.88 32.32
C TRP A 400 23.47 1.97 32.79
N ASP A 401 24.36 2.61 32.04
CA ASP A 401 25.74 2.87 32.45
C ASP A 401 25.81 3.77 33.69
N ARG A 402 25.09 4.90 33.69
CA ARG A 402 25.00 5.77 34.86
C ARG A 402 24.42 5.02 36.06
N ARG A 403 23.38 4.23 35.82
CA ARG A 403 22.75 3.42 36.87
C ARG A 403 23.70 2.37 37.44
N ALA A 404 24.52 1.74 36.60
CA ALA A 404 25.52 0.77 37.02
C ALA A 404 26.60 1.44 37.90
N GLN A 405 27.06 2.63 37.53
CA GLN A 405 28.00 3.43 38.33
C GLN A 405 27.41 3.79 39.71
N ASP A 406 26.19 4.34 39.75
CA ASP A 406 25.49 4.67 40.99
C ASP A 406 25.32 3.46 41.92
N LEU A 407 24.98 2.30 41.36
CA LEU A 407 24.80 1.06 42.12
C LEU A 407 26.14 0.55 42.65
N LYS A 408 27.20 0.63 41.84
CA LYS A 408 28.55 0.22 42.22
C LYS A 408 29.09 1.06 43.38
N GLU A 409 28.81 2.36 43.39
CA GLU A 409 29.14 3.24 44.52
C GLU A 409 28.37 2.88 45.79
N LYS A 410 27.06 2.62 45.67
CA LYS A 410 26.22 2.21 46.82
C LYS A 410 26.67 0.87 47.41
N GLU A 411 27.03 -0.08 46.56
CA GLU A 411 27.56 -1.38 46.97
C GLU A 411 28.93 -1.23 47.66
N ARG A 412 29.82 -0.39 47.13
CA ARG A 412 31.10 -0.04 47.78
C ARG A 412 30.89 0.63 49.15
N ALA A 413 29.83 1.41 49.30
CA ALA A 413 29.42 2.02 50.56
C ALA A 413 28.66 1.06 51.49
N GLY A 414 28.57 -0.24 51.17
CA GLY A 414 27.91 -1.26 52.00
C GLY A 414 26.38 -1.21 52.03
N LYS A 415 25.75 -0.43 51.15
CA LYS A 415 24.27 -0.32 51.09
C LYS A 415 23.69 -1.47 50.27
N ARG A 416 22.62 -2.11 50.78
CA ARG A 416 21.86 -3.13 50.04
C ARG A 416 21.15 -2.50 48.83
N THR A 417 21.49 -2.98 47.64
CA THR A 417 20.84 -2.62 46.37
C THR A 417 19.83 -3.69 45.96
N ARG A 418 18.69 -3.27 45.37
CA ARG A 418 17.67 -4.21 44.84
C ARG A 418 18.08 -4.87 43.53
N LEU A 419 18.99 -4.24 42.79
CA LEU A 419 19.56 -4.72 41.54
C LEU A 419 21.08 -4.64 41.68
N PRO A 420 21.83 -5.73 41.45
CA PRO A 420 23.29 -5.69 41.48
C PRO A 420 23.85 -4.77 40.39
N ALA A 421 24.93 -4.04 40.68
CA ALA A 421 25.60 -3.16 39.71
C ALA A 421 26.05 -3.93 38.45
N GLN A 422 26.49 -5.18 38.61
CA GLN A 422 26.88 -6.06 37.50
C GLN A 422 25.73 -6.28 36.51
N VAL A 423 24.52 -6.56 36.98
CA VAL A 423 23.35 -6.80 36.12
C VAL A 423 22.95 -5.53 35.36
N ALA A 424 23.15 -4.36 35.95
CA ALA A 424 22.94 -3.08 35.25
C ALA A 424 23.98 -2.86 34.15
N GLN A 425 25.24 -3.24 34.38
CA GLN A 425 26.30 -3.18 33.36
C GLN A 425 26.03 -4.16 32.21
N GLU A 426 25.70 -5.41 32.51
CA GLU A 426 25.37 -6.43 31.50
C GLU A 426 24.21 -5.99 30.59
N ARG A 427 23.24 -5.21 31.12
CA ARG A 427 22.17 -4.61 30.32
C ARG A 427 22.69 -3.52 29.39
N ALA A 428 23.59 -2.66 29.85
CA ALA A 428 24.19 -1.62 29.00
C ALA A 428 24.99 -2.26 27.85
N ASP A 429 25.80 -3.27 28.16
CA ASP A 429 26.61 -4.00 27.18
C ASP A 429 25.72 -4.71 26.15
N SER A 430 24.66 -5.39 26.60
CA SER A 430 23.68 -6.02 25.69
C SER A 430 22.99 -5.02 24.77
N LEU A 431 22.67 -3.82 25.26
CA LEU A 431 22.11 -2.75 24.42
C LEU A 431 23.13 -2.20 23.41
N ALA A 432 24.40 -2.10 23.80
CA ALA A 432 25.49 -1.70 22.90
C ALA A 432 25.70 -2.72 21.78
N ASP A 433 25.70 -4.01 22.10
CA ASP A 433 25.78 -5.10 21.11
C ASP A 433 24.58 -5.06 20.15
N ARG A 434 23.37 -4.83 20.67
CA ARG A 434 22.17 -4.67 19.84
C ARG A 434 22.24 -3.46 18.92
N LEU A 435 22.79 -2.35 19.40
CA LEU A 435 23.02 -1.15 18.57
C LEU A 435 24.00 -1.48 17.44
N LYS A 436 25.15 -2.06 17.77
CA LYS A 436 26.17 -2.46 16.78
C LYS A 436 25.58 -3.39 15.71
N ALA A 437 24.93 -4.48 16.14
CA ALA A 437 24.32 -5.44 15.22
C ALA A 437 23.25 -4.80 14.33
N ARG A 438 22.46 -3.86 14.87
CA ARG A 438 21.46 -3.16 14.06
C ARG A 438 22.08 -2.20 13.05
N LEU A 439 23.16 -1.52 13.40
CA LEU A 439 23.89 -0.64 12.48
C LEU A 439 24.54 -1.44 11.34
N GLU A 440 25.17 -2.57 11.64
CA GLU A 440 25.72 -3.48 10.64
C GLU A 440 24.63 -4.01 9.69
N ALA A 441 23.45 -4.36 10.22
CA ALA A 441 22.31 -4.77 9.40
C ALA A 441 21.80 -3.64 8.50
N LEU A 442 21.72 -2.40 9.00
CA LEU A 442 21.33 -1.23 8.19
C LEU A 442 22.36 -0.93 7.11
N GLU A 443 23.64 -1.13 7.38
CA GLU A 443 24.69 -0.98 6.37
C GLU A 443 24.56 -2.04 5.27
N ALA A 444 24.26 -3.29 5.61
CA ALA A 444 23.92 -4.30 4.62
C ALA A 444 22.67 -3.92 3.80
N GLU A 445 21.64 -3.30 4.41
CA GLU A 445 20.46 -2.78 3.71
C GLU A 445 20.80 -1.67 2.69
N ARG A 446 21.90 -0.92 2.86
CA ARG A 446 22.35 0.14 1.92
C ARG A 446 22.94 -0.40 0.63
N HIS A 447 23.41 -1.65 0.63
CA HIS A 447 24.04 -2.29 -0.52
C HIS A 447 22.98 -2.75 -1.53
N ILE A 448 22.35 -1.78 -2.19
CA ILE A 448 21.28 -2.01 -3.16
C ILE A 448 21.89 -2.28 -4.54
N MET A 449 21.57 -3.44 -5.11
CA MET A 449 22.14 -3.92 -6.38
C MET A 449 21.06 -4.52 -7.28
N PRO A 450 21.13 -4.31 -8.61
CA PRO A 450 20.26 -5.02 -9.55
C PRO A 450 20.64 -6.50 -9.65
N ALA A 451 19.62 -7.34 -9.85
CA ALA A 451 19.79 -8.67 -10.42
C ALA A 451 19.83 -8.57 -11.95
N PRO A 452 20.52 -9.48 -12.65
CA PRO A 452 20.36 -9.63 -14.09
C PRO A 452 18.88 -9.85 -14.44
N PRO A 453 18.33 -9.13 -15.44
CA PRO A 453 16.97 -9.40 -15.91
C PRO A 453 16.87 -10.84 -16.45
N ARG A 454 15.64 -11.32 -16.64
CA ARG A 454 15.39 -12.63 -17.25
C ARG A 454 14.21 -12.51 -18.20
N VAL A 455 14.40 -13.00 -19.43
CA VAL A 455 13.30 -13.23 -20.36
C VAL A 455 12.54 -14.47 -19.89
N THR A 456 11.26 -14.28 -19.56
CA THR A 456 10.37 -15.32 -19.06
C THR A 456 9.49 -15.91 -20.16
N GLY A 457 9.31 -15.19 -21.25
CA GLY A 457 8.52 -15.59 -22.41
C GLY A 457 8.35 -14.44 -23.39
N GLY A 458 7.51 -14.66 -24.38
CA GLY A 458 7.13 -13.61 -25.33
C GLY A 458 5.93 -13.99 -26.18
N SER A 459 5.39 -13.02 -26.91
CA SER A 459 4.28 -13.21 -27.83
C SER A 459 4.47 -12.37 -29.08
N LEU A 460 3.96 -12.86 -30.20
CA LEU A 460 3.81 -12.02 -31.38
C LEU A 460 2.52 -11.23 -31.28
N ILE A 461 2.62 -9.92 -31.51
CA ILE A 461 1.48 -9.02 -31.59
C ILE A 461 1.22 -8.69 -33.06
N VAL A 462 0.03 -9.04 -33.52
CA VAL A 462 -0.47 -8.75 -34.85
C VAL A 462 -1.34 -7.50 -34.77
N PRO A 463 -0.98 -6.39 -35.45
CA PRO A 463 -1.81 -5.20 -35.45
C PRO A 463 -3.06 -5.41 -36.31
N GLY A 464 -4.17 -4.76 -35.93
CA GLY A 464 -5.42 -4.81 -36.67
C GLY A 464 -5.27 -4.32 -38.12
N GLY A 465 -4.37 -3.38 -38.38
CA GLY A 465 -4.07 -2.91 -39.74
C GLY A 465 -3.52 -4.00 -40.66
N LEU A 466 -2.69 -4.91 -40.15
CA LEU A 466 -2.20 -6.06 -40.92
C LEU A 466 -3.33 -7.04 -41.24
N LEU A 467 -4.21 -7.34 -40.29
CA LEU A 467 -5.36 -8.22 -40.53
C LEU A 467 -6.30 -7.65 -41.60
N ARG A 468 -6.55 -6.33 -41.56
CA ARG A 468 -7.32 -5.62 -42.60
C ARG A 468 -6.68 -5.75 -43.99
N LYS A 469 -5.35 -5.59 -44.07
CA LYS A 469 -4.57 -5.74 -45.31
C LYS A 469 -4.65 -7.16 -45.88
N LEU A 470 -4.62 -8.17 -45.02
CA LEU A 470 -4.70 -9.59 -45.38
C LEU A 470 -6.13 -10.06 -45.73
N GLY A 471 -7.11 -9.16 -45.78
CA GLY A 471 -8.46 -9.46 -46.24
C GLY A 471 -9.35 -10.12 -45.18
N VAL A 472 -8.93 -10.15 -43.91
CA VAL A 472 -9.86 -10.42 -42.79
C VAL A 472 -10.84 -9.28 -42.74
N ARG A 473 -12.14 -9.56 -42.87
CA ARG A 473 -13.19 -8.55 -42.69
C ARG A 473 -13.18 -8.06 -41.24
N THR A 474 -12.41 -7.03 -40.96
CA THR A 474 -12.58 -6.13 -39.82
C THR A 474 -12.65 -4.70 -40.37
N ALA A 475 -13.86 -4.37 -40.84
CA ALA A 475 -14.32 -3.05 -41.26
C ALA A 475 -13.58 -2.36 -42.44
N SER A 476 -14.28 -1.39 -43.05
CA SER A 476 -14.12 -0.98 -44.46
C SER A 476 -13.05 0.10 -44.68
N LEU A 477 -12.62 0.28 -45.94
CA LEU A 477 -11.70 1.32 -46.45
C LEU A 477 -12.04 2.78 -46.04
N ALA A 478 -13.22 3.06 -45.48
CA ALA A 478 -13.57 4.35 -44.88
C ALA A 478 -12.79 4.68 -43.59
N GLU A 479 -12.15 3.69 -42.94
CA GLU A 479 -11.55 3.85 -41.60
C GLU A 479 -10.09 4.35 -41.59
N VAL A 480 -9.38 4.32 -42.73
CA VAL A 480 -7.97 4.79 -42.78
C VAL A 480 -7.90 6.33 -42.80
N ALA A 481 -8.87 6.98 -43.44
CA ALA A 481 -9.05 8.44 -43.33
C ALA A 481 -9.58 8.85 -41.94
N ASP A 482 -10.23 7.94 -41.22
CA ASP A 482 -10.78 8.13 -39.87
C ASP A 482 -9.70 8.08 -38.76
N ALA A 483 -8.54 7.46 -39.02
CA ALA A 483 -7.47 7.34 -38.03
C ALA A 483 -6.77 8.69 -37.73
N ALA A 484 -6.45 9.47 -38.76
CA ALA A 484 -5.88 10.81 -38.60
C ALA A 484 -6.87 11.78 -37.94
N GLU A 485 -8.15 11.65 -38.29
CA GLU A 485 -9.22 12.43 -37.67
C GLU A 485 -9.48 12.01 -36.21
N ARG A 486 -9.41 10.71 -35.88
CA ARG A 486 -9.43 10.23 -34.48
C ARG A 486 -8.30 10.81 -33.66
N GLN A 487 -7.07 10.77 -34.18
CA GLN A 487 -5.92 11.33 -33.48
C GLN A 487 -6.07 12.84 -33.25
N ARG A 488 -6.64 13.56 -34.23
CA ARG A 488 -7.00 14.98 -34.09
C ARG A 488 -8.04 15.18 -32.99
N VAL A 489 -9.12 14.39 -32.99
CA VAL A 489 -10.21 14.46 -31.99
C VAL A 489 -9.70 14.15 -30.59
N GLU A 490 -8.84 13.14 -30.42
CA GLU A 490 -8.22 12.78 -29.14
C GLU A 490 -7.33 13.90 -28.61
N ARG A 491 -6.48 14.50 -29.47
CA ARG A 491 -5.64 15.64 -29.08
C ARG A 491 -6.46 16.84 -28.62
N LEU A 492 -7.50 17.21 -29.38
CA LEU A 492 -8.40 18.31 -29.03
C LEU A 492 -9.16 18.04 -27.72
N ALA A 493 -9.58 16.79 -27.51
CA ALA A 493 -10.20 16.37 -26.26
C ALA A 493 -9.23 16.51 -25.07
N MET A 494 -7.99 16.05 -25.23
CA MET A 494 -6.95 16.13 -24.22
C MET A 494 -6.66 17.58 -23.82
N GLU A 495 -6.50 18.47 -24.81
CA GLU A 495 -6.28 19.91 -24.57
C GLU A 495 -7.44 20.54 -23.80
N ALA A 496 -8.69 20.20 -24.15
CA ALA A 496 -9.87 20.71 -23.47
C ALA A 496 -9.97 20.26 -22.01
N VAL A 497 -9.68 18.99 -21.72
CA VAL A 497 -9.67 18.47 -20.34
C VAL A 497 -8.54 19.08 -19.52
N MET A 498 -7.34 19.20 -20.09
CA MET A 498 -6.20 19.87 -19.44
C MET A 498 -6.51 21.34 -19.12
N ALA A 499 -7.22 22.04 -20.01
CA ALA A 499 -7.67 23.42 -19.77
C ALA A 499 -8.74 23.48 -18.67
N ALA A 500 -9.71 22.57 -18.68
CA ALA A 500 -10.77 22.49 -17.67
C ALA A 500 -10.20 22.22 -16.26
N GLU A 501 -9.26 21.29 -16.12
CA GLU A 501 -8.61 21.01 -14.82
C GLU A 501 -7.80 22.20 -14.31
N ARG A 502 -7.08 22.92 -15.19
CA ARG A 502 -6.37 24.15 -14.79
C ARG A 502 -7.33 25.26 -14.36
N ALA A 503 -8.49 25.36 -14.99
CA ALA A 503 -9.52 26.33 -14.61
C ALA A 503 -10.12 26.06 -13.22
N LEU A 504 -10.11 24.80 -12.77
CA LEU A 504 -10.44 24.41 -11.39
C LEU A 504 -9.32 24.71 -10.37
N GLY A 505 -8.19 25.27 -10.79
CA GLY A 505 -7.03 25.50 -9.92
C GLY A 505 -6.19 24.25 -9.65
N ARG A 506 -6.44 23.14 -10.35
CA ARG A 506 -5.64 21.91 -10.24
C ARG A 506 -4.39 21.96 -11.10
N THR A 507 -3.45 21.08 -10.82
CA THR A 507 -2.20 20.91 -11.58
C THR A 507 -2.25 19.60 -12.37
N PRO A 508 -2.78 19.60 -13.61
CA PRO A 508 -2.84 18.40 -14.43
C PRO A 508 -1.51 18.10 -15.13
N ARG A 509 -1.16 16.82 -15.17
CA ARG A 509 0.00 16.25 -15.87
C ARG A 509 -0.48 15.21 -16.88
N ASP A 510 -0.03 15.37 -18.12
CA ASP A 510 -0.22 14.37 -19.18
C ASP A 510 0.68 13.15 -18.91
N VAL A 511 0.06 11.98 -18.86
CA VAL A 511 0.70 10.67 -18.72
C VAL A 511 0.22 9.69 -19.79
N SER A 512 -0.48 10.15 -20.83
CA SER A 512 -0.99 9.32 -21.94
C SER A 512 0.12 8.58 -22.69
N ALA A 513 1.34 9.14 -22.70
CA ALA A 513 2.53 8.50 -23.26
C ALA A 513 3.09 7.37 -22.38
N GLU A 514 2.72 7.30 -21.09
CA GLU A 514 3.13 6.23 -20.17
C GLU A 514 2.19 5.02 -20.34
N ARG A 515 2.63 4.00 -21.07
CA ARG A 515 1.81 2.81 -21.36
C ARG A 515 1.46 2.00 -20.10
N GLY A 516 0.23 1.52 -20.04
CA GLY A 516 -0.26 0.58 -19.01
C GLY A 516 -0.74 1.24 -17.70
N LEU A 517 -1.00 2.56 -17.71
CA LEU A 517 -1.63 3.26 -16.57
C LEU A 517 -3.16 3.12 -16.55
N GLY A 518 -3.79 3.04 -17.73
CA GLY A 518 -5.25 3.01 -17.87
C GLY A 518 -5.94 4.36 -17.61
N TYR A 519 -5.19 5.46 -17.71
CA TYR A 519 -5.68 6.84 -17.65
C TYR A 519 -4.67 7.77 -18.34
N ASP A 520 -5.14 8.91 -18.86
CA ASP A 520 -4.33 9.84 -19.65
C ASP A 520 -3.78 11.02 -18.83
N ILE A 521 -4.49 11.46 -17.78
CA ILE A 521 -4.12 12.65 -16.99
C ILE A 521 -4.08 12.33 -15.49
N GLU A 522 -3.01 12.75 -14.82
CA GLU A 522 -2.96 12.90 -13.36
C GLU A 522 -3.24 14.36 -12.99
N SER A 523 -4.40 14.64 -12.39
CA SER A 523 -4.77 15.98 -11.94
C SER A 523 -4.63 16.12 -10.43
N LYS A 524 -3.70 16.96 -9.98
CA LYS A 524 -3.44 17.19 -8.55
C LYS A 524 -4.21 18.39 -8.04
N ASP A 525 -4.97 18.20 -6.97
CA ASP A 525 -5.56 19.29 -6.20
C ASP A 525 -4.51 19.85 -5.21
N PRO A 526 -4.12 21.14 -5.32
CA PRO A 526 -3.13 21.75 -4.43
C PRO A 526 -3.63 21.97 -3.00
N GLU A 527 -4.94 22.09 -2.76
CA GLU A 527 -5.50 22.31 -1.43
C GLU A 527 -5.59 21.00 -0.63
N SER A 528 -6.19 19.97 -1.23
CA SER A 528 -6.37 18.67 -0.58
C SER A 528 -5.15 17.74 -0.72
N GLY A 529 -4.30 18.00 -1.71
CA GLY A 529 -3.17 17.14 -2.09
C GLY A 529 -3.60 15.81 -2.74
N GLU A 530 -4.87 15.68 -3.15
CA GLU A 530 -5.38 14.46 -3.78
C GLU A 530 -5.06 14.39 -5.28
N LEU A 531 -4.78 13.18 -5.76
CA LEU A 531 -4.70 12.89 -7.20
C LEU A 531 -6.03 12.38 -7.73
N VAL A 532 -6.49 12.99 -8.82
CA VAL A 532 -7.60 12.54 -9.66
C VAL A 532 -7.00 11.93 -10.93
N PHE A 533 -7.47 10.73 -11.29
CA PHE A 533 -7.02 10.01 -12.48
C PHE A 533 -8.09 10.15 -13.57
N ILE A 534 -7.74 10.71 -14.71
CA ILE A 534 -8.71 11.06 -15.76
C ILE A 534 -8.36 10.32 -17.05
N GLU A 535 -9.32 9.54 -17.55
CA GLU A 535 -9.30 8.94 -18.88
C GLU A 535 -10.08 9.84 -19.85
N VAL A 536 -9.49 10.17 -21.00
CA VAL A 536 -10.05 11.13 -21.94
C VAL A 536 -10.55 10.42 -23.19
N LYS A 537 -11.85 10.53 -23.47
CA LYS A 537 -12.45 9.98 -24.70
C LYS A 537 -13.04 11.10 -25.56
N GLY A 538 -12.29 11.47 -26.59
CA GLY A 538 -12.75 12.35 -27.66
C GLY A 538 -13.70 11.63 -28.61
N ARG A 539 -14.82 12.25 -28.98
CA ARG A 539 -15.79 11.71 -29.93
C ARG A 539 -16.28 12.79 -30.89
N GLN A 540 -16.46 12.41 -32.16
CA GLN A 540 -17.16 13.26 -33.12
C GLN A 540 -18.64 13.43 -32.71
N ALA A 541 -19.22 14.57 -33.07
CA ALA A 541 -20.63 14.84 -32.89
C ALA A 541 -21.50 13.72 -33.51
N GLY A 542 -22.38 13.12 -32.71
CA GLY A 542 -23.30 12.06 -33.16
C GLY A 542 -22.87 10.62 -32.85
N ALA A 543 -21.69 10.39 -32.26
CA ALA A 543 -21.33 9.06 -31.75
C ALA A 543 -22.29 8.59 -30.65
N SER A 544 -22.65 7.30 -30.64
CA SER A 544 -23.58 6.71 -29.66
C SER A 544 -22.90 5.91 -28.55
N THR A 545 -21.63 5.51 -28.73
CA THR A 545 -20.91 4.68 -27.76
C THR A 545 -19.49 5.17 -27.47
N VAL A 546 -18.99 4.87 -26.27
CA VAL A 546 -17.57 4.96 -25.90
C VAL A 546 -17.04 3.56 -25.62
N THR A 547 -15.90 3.22 -26.21
CA THR A 547 -15.15 2.01 -25.88
C THR A 547 -14.13 2.33 -24.79
N LEU A 548 -14.10 1.54 -23.73
CA LEU A 548 -13.01 1.53 -22.75
C LEU A 548 -12.20 0.24 -22.87
N THR A 549 -10.88 0.36 -22.80
CA THR A 549 -9.99 -0.80 -22.74
C THR A 549 -10.09 -1.47 -21.38
N LYS A 550 -9.60 -2.72 -21.29
CA LYS A 550 -9.56 -3.45 -20.03
C LYS A 550 -8.74 -2.66 -19.01
N ASN A 551 -7.55 -2.20 -19.39
CA ASN A 551 -6.68 -1.41 -18.51
C ASN A 551 -7.39 -0.18 -17.93
N GLU A 552 -8.16 0.56 -18.74
CA GLU A 552 -8.95 1.71 -18.29
C GLU A 552 -10.04 1.33 -17.28
N ILE A 553 -10.79 0.26 -17.55
CA ILE A 553 -11.80 -0.24 -16.62
C ILE A 553 -11.16 -0.66 -15.29
N LEU A 554 -9.94 -1.22 -15.32
CA LEU A 554 -9.24 -1.62 -14.10
C LEU A 554 -8.75 -0.44 -13.28
N ALA A 555 -8.20 0.57 -13.93
CA ALA A 555 -7.86 1.83 -13.28
C ALA A 555 -9.11 2.46 -12.64
N ALA A 556 -10.24 2.44 -13.35
CA ALA A 556 -11.52 2.93 -12.83
C ALA A 556 -11.98 2.17 -11.59
N LEU A 557 -11.95 0.85 -11.62
CA LEU A 557 -12.37 0.02 -10.48
C LEU A 557 -11.39 0.11 -9.30
N ASN A 558 -10.09 0.31 -9.54
CA ASN A 558 -9.08 0.41 -8.48
C ASN A 558 -9.21 1.71 -7.69
N THR A 559 -9.66 2.77 -8.37
CA THR A 559 -9.66 4.13 -7.85
C THR A 559 -11.03 4.77 -8.09
N ALA A 560 -12.12 4.04 -7.87
CA ALA A 560 -13.48 4.47 -8.24
C ALA A 560 -13.88 5.86 -7.74
N GLU A 561 -13.46 6.24 -6.53
CA GLU A 561 -13.74 7.56 -5.95
C GLU A 561 -12.98 8.70 -6.65
N ARG A 562 -11.80 8.40 -7.22
CA ARG A 562 -10.83 9.35 -7.79
C ARG A 562 -10.68 9.26 -9.31
N PHE A 563 -11.22 8.22 -9.93
CA PHE A 563 -11.22 8.05 -11.36
C PHE A 563 -12.33 8.86 -12.00
N ARG A 564 -12.05 9.46 -13.16
CA ARG A 564 -13.00 10.21 -13.97
C ARG A 564 -12.88 9.80 -15.42
N LEU A 565 -14.00 9.52 -16.07
CA LEU A 565 -14.04 9.42 -17.52
C LEU A 565 -14.49 10.77 -18.07
N ALA A 566 -13.58 11.48 -18.73
CA ALA A 566 -13.86 12.75 -19.39
C ALA A 566 -14.25 12.51 -20.85
N ILE A 567 -15.48 12.85 -21.19
CA ILE A 567 -16.02 12.71 -22.54
C ILE A 567 -16.04 14.08 -23.18
N VAL A 568 -15.39 14.23 -24.33
CA VAL A 568 -15.33 15.49 -25.08
C VAL A 568 -15.91 15.27 -26.46
N GLU A 569 -16.88 16.10 -26.82
CA GLU A 569 -17.47 16.11 -28.16
C GLU A 569 -16.78 17.18 -29.02
N VAL A 570 -16.28 16.75 -30.17
CA VAL A 570 -15.59 17.58 -31.16
C VAL A 570 -16.44 17.66 -32.42
N ASP A 571 -16.81 18.87 -32.82
CA ASP A 571 -17.60 19.16 -34.03
C ASP A 571 -16.80 20.09 -34.93
N GLY A 572 -16.13 19.53 -35.94
CA GLY A 572 -15.17 20.27 -36.76
C GLY A 572 -14.04 20.85 -35.89
N ASP A 573 -13.88 22.17 -35.89
CA ASP A 573 -12.92 22.91 -35.03
C ASP A 573 -13.51 23.34 -33.67
N THR A 574 -14.79 23.04 -33.41
CA THR A 574 -15.45 23.42 -32.17
C THR A 574 -15.37 22.27 -31.17
N VAL A 575 -14.76 22.53 -30.01
CA VAL A 575 -14.67 21.56 -28.91
C VAL A 575 -15.69 21.94 -27.83
N LYS A 576 -16.62 21.04 -27.50
CA LYS A 576 -17.59 21.25 -26.43
C LYS A 576 -16.94 21.08 -25.05
N GLU A 577 -17.57 21.63 -24.02
CA GLU A 577 -17.11 21.45 -22.64
C GLU A 577 -17.04 19.97 -22.26
N PRO A 578 -15.94 19.51 -21.61
CA PRO A 578 -15.81 18.13 -21.19
C PRO A 578 -16.86 17.73 -20.16
N ILE A 579 -17.45 16.55 -20.33
CA ILE A 579 -18.39 15.95 -19.37
C ILE A 579 -17.65 14.90 -18.55
N TYR A 580 -17.66 15.05 -17.22
CA TYR A 580 -16.95 14.15 -16.31
C TYR A 580 -17.92 13.14 -15.70
N VAL A 581 -17.75 11.87 -16.07
CA VAL A 581 -18.50 10.74 -15.50
C VAL A 581 -17.81 10.26 -14.23
N ARG A 582 -18.58 10.12 -13.14
CA ARG A 582 -18.07 9.80 -11.80
C ARG A 582 -18.87 8.67 -11.16
N GLY A 583 -18.18 7.79 -10.43
CA GLY A 583 -18.82 6.72 -9.66
C GLY A 583 -19.67 5.77 -10.50
N PHE A 584 -19.43 5.71 -11.81
CA PHE A 584 -20.12 4.79 -12.70
C PHE A 584 -19.52 3.39 -12.53
N ASP A 585 -20.39 2.39 -12.35
CA ASP A 585 -19.95 1.00 -12.33
C ASP A 585 -19.78 0.50 -13.77
N PHE A 586 -18.53 0.48 -14.22
CA PHE A 586 -18.16 -0.06 -15.54
C PHE A 586 -18.29 -1.58 -15.63
N GLY A 587 -18.59 -2.26 -14.52
CA GLY A 587 -18.60 -3.70 -14.44
C GLY A 587 -17.19 -4.29 -14.50
N GLN A 588 -17.08 -5.58 -14.15
CA GLN A 588 -15.81 -6.30 -14.17
C GLN A 588 -15.61 -6.95 -15.54
N PRO A 589 -14.51 -6.63 -16.26
CA PRO A 589 -14.26 -7.26 -17.55
C PRO A 589 -13.98 -8.74 -17.35
N GLY A 590 -14.54 -9.58 -18.22
CA GLY A 590 -14.26 -11.01 -18.21
C GLY A 590 -12.77 -11.31 -18.38
N PHE A 591 -12.34 -12.52 -17.99
CA PHE A 591 -10.92 -12.90 -18.08
C PHE A 591 -10.33 -12.70 -19.49
N ALA A 592 -11.07 -13.05 -20.54
CA ALA A 592 -10.65 -12.90 -21.95
C ALA A 592 -11.12 -11.59 -22.61
N GLN A 593 -11.88 -10.75 -21.91
CA GLN A 593 -12.37 -9.49 -22.45
C GLN A 593 -11.24 -8.45 -22.43
N THR A 594 -11.05 -7.74 -23.55
CA THR A 594 -10.02 -6.71 -23.76
C THR A 594 -10.58 -5.29 -23.78
N SER A 595 -11.88 -5.14 -24.05
CA SER A 595 -12.57 -3.86 -24.03
C SER A 595 -14.07 -4.03 -23.78
N ALA A 596 -14.75 -2.94 -23.41
CA ALA A 596 -16.20 -2.89 -23.30
C ALA A 596 -16.75 -1.60 -23.92
N ASN A 597 -17.90 -1.71 -24.58
CA ASN A 597 -18.61 -0.58 -25.17
C ASN A 597 -19.72 -0.12 -24.23
N PHE A 598 -19.77 1.18 -23.98
CA PHE A 598 -20.74 1.83 -23.11
C PHE A 598 -21.56 2.84 -23.91
N ASP A 599 -22.85 2.89 -23.65
CA ASP A 599 -23.77 3.84 -24.27
C ASP A 599 -23.53 5.27 -23.74
N LEU A 600 -23.33 6.22 -24.65
CA LEU A 600 -23.03 7.62 -24.32
C LEU A 600 -24.18 8.29 -23.57
N ALA A 601 -25.43 7.99 -23.94
CA ALA A 601 -26.59 8.58 -23.28
C ALA A 601 -26.68 8.15 -21.82
N THR A 602 -26.34 6.90 -21.52
CA THR A 602 -26.26 6.36 -20.16
C THR A 602 -25.12 6.99 -19.37
N LEU A 603 -23.92 7.07 -19.94
CA LEU A 603 -22.77 7.71 -19.29
C LEU A 603 -23.04 9.19 -18.97
N ARG A 604 -23.68 9.93 -19.88
CA ARG A 604 -24.04 11.35 -19.69
C ARG A 604 -25.00 11.58 -18.51
N LYS A 605 -25.85 10.60 -18.15
CA LYS A 605 -26.72 10.71 -16.95
C LYS A 605 -25.91 10.73 -15.65
N HIS A 606 -24.74 10.12 -15.66
CA HIS A 606 -23.77 10.13 -14.56
C HIS A 606 -22.67 11.18 -14.76
N GLY A 607 -22.77 11.98 -15.83
CA GLY A 607 -21.84 13.03 -16.20
C GLY A 607 -22.23 14.37 -15.62
N GLY A 608 -21.26 15.13 -15.15
CA GLY A 608 -21.45 16.51 -14.69
C GLY A 608 -20.28 17.40 -15.05
N GLN A 609 -20.34 18.66 -14.61
CA GLN A 609 -19.22 19.59 -14.74
C GLN A 609 -17.97 19.09 -13.98
N PRO A 610 -16.77 19.56 -14.38
CA PRO A 610 -15.56 19.36 -13.60
C PRO A 610 -15.82 19.85 -12.16
N ALA A 611 -15.64 18.99 -11.15
CA ALA A 611 -15.71 19.39 -9.74
C ALA A 611 -14.60 18.73 -8.94
#